data_AF-A0A841IX50-F1
#
_entry.id   AF-A0A841IX50-F1
#
_cell.length_a   1.000
_cell.length_b   1.000
_cell.length_c   1.000
_cell.angle_alpha   90.00
_cell.angle_beta   90.00
_cell.angle_gamma   90.00
#
_symmetry.space_group_name_H-M   'P 1'
#
loop_
_entity.id
_entity.type
_entity.pdbx_description
1 polymer ?
#
loop_
_entity_poly.entity_id
_entity_poly.type
_entity_poly.pdbx_seq_one_letter_code
_entity_poly.pdbx_strand_id
1 'polypeptide(L)'
;MEAVTGAARQVIEVTGWESSQSASISRLLRVLLLILSIVLASPAIADPSFSLDQTTANLPVNGDAGEFTFGLSATGLDPAAKNELVVSDFGPTGPTVIIIPSRISASGANALWKISGKVTGFAASEAQARHLTLTLDGKPLSSLAYTIKNTAPGDFTWTVSGLSDKRLSNIDDDLKFVVQIGNVPAHNVRLVQTDLIGTDNLTPLPTTFDLCRAEHPDDCSLTTLAAGTSYALLLRAKDKTNASAGQYSGTILLVADEKPLGEPMPIHVVVSSTCARWFGFILICIGVALAIAINPFARALVARDDALRPAFVLRERVIDWETRLAEVRKEAGDPKLKCATDLLKDLKTKLSATELKRNRLVPRAFAAFYSPTPSPAAAATYQALLTTAANQLGSLAVVVETGIRPALVIENAATFPDLVADAIDGPGGLDEILKKPDVAPGDALDKAIADRLAKLRSDLAEEAKNNAGLAVVDAPTLDPMREPTVRELDFQVAALNVIGWLFFSIGSILLGSLVLLILNPAFGSLQDYVICLLWGFGVPTAGTQVTSLGQGSIASSLGVKLVG
;
A
#
# COMPACT_ATOMS: atom_id res chain seq x y z
N MET A 1 -5.64 22.99 3.44
CA MET A 1 -5.14 22.30 2.22
C MET A 1 -3.87 22.95 1.68
N GLU A 2 -3.82 24.27 1.55
CA GLU A 2 -2.74 25.02 0.88
C GLU A 2 -1.31 24.82 1.43
N ALA A 3 -1.16 24.58 2.74
CA ALA A 3 0.15 24.34 3.37
C ALA A 3 0.90 23.12 2.77
N VAL A 4 0.17 22.07 2.37
CA VAL A 4 0.76 20.84 1.82
C VAL A 4 1.23 21.06 0.37
N THR A 5 0.53 21.90 -0.39
CA THR A 5 0.94 22.28 -1.76
C THR A 5 2.17 23.19 -1.81
N GLY A 6 2.51 23.88 -0.72
CA GLY A 6 3.73 24.69 -0.63
C GLY A 6 5.00 23.83 -0.61
N ALA A 7 5.10 22.90 0.34
CA ALA A 7 6.29 22.06 0.52
C ALA A 7 6.62 21.20 -0.72
N ALA A 8 5.60 20.66 -1.39
CA ALA A 8 5.79 19.85 -2.60
C ALA A 8 6.34 20.66 -3.80
N ARG A 9 6.19 21.98 -3.82
CA ARG A 9 6.64 22.85 -4.91
C ARG A 9 8.13 23.18 -4.80
N GLN A 10 8.60 23.44 -3.59
CA GLN A 10 9.99 23.87 -3.32
C GLN A 10 11.03 22.77 -3.61
N VAL A 11 10.68 21.50 -3.46
CA VAL A 11 11.58 20.36 -3.77
C VAL A 11 11.82 20.18 -5.27
N ILE A 12 10.89 20.63 -6.12
CA ILE A 12 10.92 20.41 -7.57
C ILE A 12 11.82 21.43 -8.29
N GLU A 13 11.98 22.64 -7.77
CA GLU A 13 12.76 23.71 -8.43
C GLU A 13 14.29 23.56 -8.25
N VAL A 14 14.77 22.72 -7.32
CA VAL A 14 16.20 22.58 -7.01
C VAL A 14 16.93 21.56 -7.92
N THR A 15 16.21 20.70 -8.65
CA THR A 15 16.83 19.69 -9.53
C THR A 15 16.51 19.95 -11.01
N GLY A 16 17.46 20.58 -11.71
CA GLY A 16 17.40 20.87 -13.15
C GLY A 16 17.52 19.61 -14.02
N TRP A 17 16.51 18.74 -14.00
CA TRP A 17 16.49 17.46 -14.69
C TRP A 17 15.51 17.50 -15.89
N GLU A 18 15.97 17.06 -17.07
CA GLU A 18 15.35 17.40 -18.37
C GLU A 18 13.99 16.72 -18.63
N SER A 19 12.93 17.40 -18.18
CA SER A 19 11.70 17.80 -18.92
C SER A 19 10.83 16.77 -19.66
N SER A 20 11.26 15.52 -19.89
CA SER A 20 10.52 14.51 -20.65
C SER A 20 9.91 13.40 -19.78
N GLN A 21 10.65 12.88 -18.79
CA GLN A 21 10.17 11.75 -17.96
C GLN A 21 9.32 12.20 -16.76
N SER A 22 9.53 13.40 -16.23
CA SER A 22 8.79 13.94 -15.08
C SER A 22 7.28 14.10 -15.35
N ALA A 23 6.90 14.39 -16.60
CA ALA A 23 5.51 14.58 -17.00
C ALA A 23 4.64 13.33 -16.79
N SER A 24 5.16 12.13 -17.12
CA SER A 24 4.43 10.87 -16.95
C SER A 24 4.30 10.47 -15.48
N ILE A 25 5.37 10.62 -14.70
CA ILE A 25 5.37 10.30 -13.26
C ILE A 25 4.42 11.25 -12.50
N SER A 26 4.43 12.55 -12.83
CA SER A 26 3.51 13.53 -12.22
C SER A 26 2.03 13.22 -12.52
N ARG A 27 1.70 12.69 -13.71
CA ARG A 27 0.33 12.29 -14.06
C ARG A 27 -0.12 11.07 -13.23
N LEU A 28 0.71 10.03 -13.13
CA LEU A 28 0.42 8.86 -12.29
C LEU A 28 0.24 9.22 -10.82
N LEU A 29 1.14 10.04 -10.25
CA LEU A 29 1.06 10.45 -8.85
C LEU A 29 -0.22 11.26 -8.54
N ARG A 30 -0.64 12.14 -9.46
CA ARG A 30 -1.89 12.91 -9.33
C ARG A 30 -3.13 12.01 -9.32
N VAL A 31 -3.18 11.00 -10.19
CA VAL A 31 -4.30 10.03 -10.21
C VAL A 31 -4.35 9.24 -8.91
N LEU A 32 -3.21 8.77 -8.41
CA LEU A 32 -3.13 8.02 -7.15
C LEU A 32 -3.63 8.86 -5.95
N LEU A 33 -3.21 10.12 -5.86
CA LEU A 33 -3.64 11.05 -4.81
C LEU A 33 -5.14 11.41 -4.90
N LEU A 34 -5.71 11.44 -6.11
CA LEU A 34 -7.14 11.73 -6.32
C LEU A 34 -8.02 10.52 -5.96
N ILE A 35 -7.54 9.30 -6.16
CA ILE A 35 -8.20 8.08 -5.65
C ILE A 35 -8.13 8.05 -4.11
N LEU A 36 -6.96 8.34 -3.53
CA LEU A 36 -6.76 8.30 -2.08
C LEU A 36 -7.63 9.31 -1.31
N SER A 37 -7.92 10.48 -1.89
CA SER A 37 -8.75 11.51 -1.25
C SER A 37 -10.26 11.23 -1.29
N ILE A 38 -10.74 10.29 -2.11
CA ILE A 38 -12.15 9.85 -2.12
C ILE A 38 -12.46 8.91 -0.93
N VAL A 39 -11.45 8.18 -0.42
CA VAL A 39 -11.59 7.18 0.64
C VAL A 39 -11.70 7.79 2.05
N LEU A 40 -11.39 9.08 2.21
CA LEU A 40 -11.30 9.76 3.52
C LEU A 40 -12.54 10.62 3.88
N ALA A 41 -13.70 10.32 3.29
CA ALA A 41 -14.96 10.91 3.72
C ALA A 41 -15.33 10.43 5.14
N SER A 42 -15.46 11.36 6.09
CA SER A 42 -15.88 11.02 7.46
C SER A 42 -17.29 10.43 7.48
N PRO A 43 -17.57 9.38 8.27
CA PRO A 43 -18.91 8.84 8.38
C PRO A 43 -19.84 9.90 8.99
N ALA A 44 -21.04 10.04 8.42
CA ALA A 44 -22.09 10.83 9.03
C ALA A 44 -22.51 10.18 10.37
N ILE A 45 -22.83 11.00 11.36
CA ILE A 45 -23.44 10.52 12.60
C ILE A 45 -24.84 10.02 12.23
N ALA A 46 -25.06 8.71 12.32
CA ALA A 46 -26.36 8.11 12.04
C ALA A 46 -27.38 8.49 13.12
N ASP A 47 -28.62 8.74 12.71
CA ASP A 47 -29.72 8.97 13.64
C ASP A 47 -29.97 7.73 14.53
N PRO A 48 -30.36 7.91 15.80
CA PRO A 48 -30.53 6.81 16.74
C PRO A 48 -31.69 5.89 16.33
N SER A 49 -31.40 4.60 16.18
CA SER A 49 -32.38 3.56 15.81
C SER A 49 -32.94 2.86 17.04
N PHE A 50 -34.21 2.44 16.96
CA PHE A 50 -34.95 1.82 18.06
C PHE A 50 -35.63 0.53 17.61
N SER A 51 -35.66 -0.48 18.46
CA SER A 51 -36.34 -1.77 18.22
C SER A 51 -36.96 -2.33 19.51
N LEU A 52 -38.15 -2.93 19.37
CA LEU A 52 -38.80 -3.70 20.43
C LEU A 52 -38.28 -5.14 20.43
N ASP A 53 -38.21 -5.77 21.60
CA ASP A 53 -37.95 -7.21 21.74
C ASP A 53 -39.15 -8.06 21.30
N GLN A 54 -40.36 -7.54 21.48
CA GLN A 54 -41.63 -8.16 21.10
C GLN A 54 -42.60 -7.09 20.57
N THR A 55 -43.27 -7.40 19.46
CA THR A 55 -44.30 -6.53 18.85
C THR A 55 -45.72 -6.95 19.21
N THR A 56 -45.92 -7.89 20.15
CA THR A 56 -47.25 -8.41 20.52
C THR A 56 -47.46 -8.45 22.02
N ALA A 57 -48.42 -7.67 22.53
CA ALA A 57 -48.93 -7.74 23.88
C ALA A 57 -50.07 -8.77 23.96
N ASN A 58 -49.88 -9.83 24.75
CA ASN A 58 -50.91 -10.82 25.04
C ASN A 58 -51.62 -10.44 26.36
N LEU A 59 -52.91 -10.14 26.29
CA LEU A 59 -53.77 -9.93 27.46
C LEU A 59 -54.41 -11.27 27.90
N PRO A 60 -54.99 -11.36 29.12
CA PRO A 60 -55.75 -12.54 29.54
C PRO A 60 -56.85 -12.88 28.54
N VAL A 61 -57.05 -14.17 28.25
CA VAL A 61 -57.98 -14.61 27.19
C VAL A 61 -59.41 -14.14 27.48
N ASN A 62 -60.03 -13.43 26.53
CA ASN A 62 -61.31 -12.74 26.66
C ASN A 62 -61.39 -11.68 27.78
N GLY A 63 -60.26 -11.27 28.37
CA GLY A 63 -60.21 -10.18 29.36
C GLY A 63 -60.36 -8.80 28.73
N ASP A 64 -61.15 -7.94 29.36
CA ASP A 64 -61.40 -6.55 28.97
C ASP A 64 -60.28 -5.58 29.40
N ALA A 65 -59.41 -6.03 30.30
CA ALA A 65 -58.26 -5.32 30.81
C ALA A 65 -57.05 -6.26 31.01
N GLY A 66 -55.85 -5.67 31.04
CA GLY A 66 -54.62 -6.40 31.34
C GLY A 66 -53.38 -5.50 31.32
N GLU A 67 -52.23 -6.09 31.62
CA GLU A 67 -50.93 -5.41 31.67
C GLU A 67 -49.92 -6.17 30.79
N PHE A 68 -49.04 -5.43 30.12
CA PHE A 68 -48.01 -5.96 29.23
C PHE A 68 -46.68 -5.26 29.43
N THR A 69 -45.59 -5.88 28.98
CA THR A 69 -44.26 -5.29 29.04
C THR A 69 -43.46 -5.61 27.77
N PHE A 70 -42.81 -4.62 27.20
CA PHE A 70 -41.79 -4.81 26.15
C PHE A 70 -40.43 -4.32 26.63
N GLY A 71 -39.36 -4.97 26.17
CA GLY A 71 -38.04 -4.39 26.09
C GLY A 71 -37.92 -3.50 24.84
N LEU A 72 -37.30 -2.33 24.99
CA LEU A 72 -36.96 -1.42 23.90
C LEU A 72 -35.47 -1.17 23.94
N SER A 73 -34.75 -1.61 22.92
CA SER A 73 -33.34 -1.27 22.70
C SER A 73 -33.20 -0.09 21.75
N ALA A 74 -32.21 0.77 22.01
CA ALA A 74 -31.76 1.77 21.04
C ALA A 74 -30.25 1.77 20.89
N THR A 75 -29.79 2.16 19.70
CA THR A 75 -28.38 2.24 19.30
C THR A 75 -28.13 3.55 18.54
N GLY A 76 -26.91 4.07 18.57
CA GLY A 76 -26.58 5.38 17.96
C GLY A 76 -26.98 6.58 18.82
N LEU A 77 -27.23 6.37 20.12
CA LEU A 77 -27.50 7.44 21.08
C LEU A 77 -26.27 8.32 21.30
N ASP A 78 -26.48 9.62 21.53
CA ASP A 78 -25.40 10.52 21.98
C ASP A 78 -25.07 10.23 23.45
N PRO A 79 -23.83 9.80 23.79
CA PRO A 79 -23.44 9.52 25.17
C PRO A 79 -23.35 10.77 26.06
N ALA A 80 -23.38 11.99 25.50
CA ALA A 80 -23.43 13.24 26.24
C ALA A 80 -24.87 13.75 26.48
N ALA A 81 -25.87 13.20 25.77
CA ALA A 81 -27.26 13.59 25.91
C ALA A 81 -27.94 12.95 27.13
N LYS A 82 -29.06 13.53 27.59
CA LYS A 82 -29.84 12.96 28.71
C LYS A 82 -30.45 11.63 28.33
N ASN A 83 -30.89 11.50 27.08
CA ASN A 83 -31.60 10.34 26.55
C ASN A 83 -32.88 10.04 27.37
N GLU A 84 -33.64 11.09 27.69
CA GLU A 84 -34.95 11.03 28.34
C GLU A 84 -36.01 10.64 27.31
N LEU A 85 -36.59 9.44 27.48
CA LEU A 85 -37.51 8.84 26.53
C LEU A 85 -38.96 8.99 27.00
N VAL A 86 -39.78 9.65 26.19
CA VAL A 86 -41.24 9.68 26.30
C VAL A 86 -41.85 8.76 25.24
N VAL A 87 -42.81 7.94 25.64
CA VAL A 87 -43.51 6.98 24.77
C VAL A 87 -45.01 7.20 24.90
N SER A 88 -45.70 7.37 23.77
CA SER A 88 -47.15 7.49 23.69
C SER A 88 -47.75 6.47 22.72
N ASP A 89 -48.87 5.86 23.09
CA ASP A 89 -49.66 5.01 22.20
C ASP A 89 -50.49 5.83 21.20
N PHE A 90 -50.64 5.30 19.99
CA PHE A 90 -51.54 5.77 18.96
C PHE A 90 -52.18 4.57 18.24
N GLY A 91 -53.51 4.50 18.23
CA GLY A 91 -54.24 3.39 17.63
C GLY A 91 -55.75 3.58 17.64
N PRO A 92 -56.53 2.54 17.28
CA PRO A 92 -57.99 2.62 17.20
C PRO A 92 -58.66 3.11 18.49
N THR A 93 -59.75 3.87 18.32
CA THR A 93 -60.60 4.34 19.42
C THR A 93 -61.37 3.18 20.05
N GLY A 94 -61.23 3.01 21.37
CA GLY A 94 -61.90 1.95 22.12
C GLY A 94 -61.14 1.70 23.42
N PRO A 95 -60.10 0.85 23.43
CA PRO A 95 -59.30 0.61 24.61
C PRO A 95 -58.46 1.83 24.98
N THR A 96 -58.37 2.11 26.29
CA THR A 96 -57.42 3.07 26.84
C THR A 96 -56.11 2.34 27.15
N VAL A 97 -55.00 2.81 26.58
CA VAL A 97 -53.67 2.29 26.85
C VAL A 97 -52.84 3.34 27.57
N ILE A 98 -52.32 3.01 28.75
CA ILE A 98 -51.41 3.84 29.53
C ILE A 98 -50.02 3.20 29.47
N ILE A 99 -49.00 3.96 29.06
CA ILE A 99 -47.64 3.46 28.87
C ILE A 99 -46.66 4.24 29.75
N ILE A 100 -45.77 3.50 30.41
CA ILE A 100 -44.73 4.02 31.31
C ILE A 100 -43.37 3.44 30.89
N PRO A 101 -42.49 4.23 30.26
CA PRO A 101 -41.11 3.83 30.01
C PRO A 101 -40.27 3.88 31.30
N SER A 102 -39.35 2.93 31.45
CA SER A 102 -38.41 2.86 32.56
C SER A 102 -37.04 2.38 32.06
N ARG A 103 -35.96 3.11 32.33
CA ARG A 103 -34.62 2.78 31.81
C ARG A 103 -34.01 1.64 32.63
N ILE A 104 -33.63 0.54 31.96
CA ILE A 104 -32.99 -0.62 32.59
C ILE A 104 -31.48 -0.41 32.65
N SER A 105 -30.87 -0.02 31.53
CA SER A 105 -29.43 0.13 31.39
C SER A 105 -29.04 1.12 30.28
N ALA A 106 -27.79 1.57 30.33
CA ALA A 106 -27.15 2.37 29.30
C ALA A 106 -25.65 2.04 29.25
N SER A 107 -25.06 1.99 28.06
CA SER A 107 -23.63 1.75 27.85
C SER A 107 -23.19 2.40 26.54
N GLY A 108 -22.46 3.51 26.64
CA GLY A 108 -22.06 4.32 25.48
C GLY A 108 -23.27 4.76 24.65
N ALA A 109 -23.22 4.51 23.34
CA ALA A 109 -24.28 4.85 22.39
C ALA A 109 -25.50 3.90 22.40
N ASN A 110 -25.58 2.98 23.36
CA ASN A 110 -26.65 1.97 23.45
C ASN A 110 -27.41 2.08 24.79
N ALA A 111 -28.72 1.87 24.79
CA ALA A 111 -29.51 1.78 26.00
C ALA A 111 -30.72 0.83 25.86
N LEU A 112 -31.23 0.37 27.00
CA LEU A 112 -32.36 -0.55 27.10
C LEU A 112 -33.39 0.01 28.08
N TRP A 113 -34.66 0.04 27.68
CA TRP A 113 -35.80 0.43 28.50
C TRP A 113 -36.79 -0.74 28.62
N LYS A 114 -37.49 -0.81 29.76
CA LYS A 114 -38.71 -1.58 29.94
C LYS A 114 -39.88 -0.63 29.73
N ILE A 115 -40.70 -0.92 28.73
CA ILE A 115 -41.96 -0.24 28.43
C ILE A 115 -43.06 -1.04 29.12
N SER A 116 -43.62 -0.53 30.22
CA SER A 116 -44.76 -1.16 30.91
C SER A 116 -46.06 -0.52 30.41
N GLY A 117 -47.03 -1.33 29.99
CA GLY A 117 -48.31 -0.87 29.47
C GLY A 117 -49.50 -1.47 30.22
N LYS A 118 -50.56 -0.69 30.42
CA LYS A 118 -51.84 -1.13 30.97
C LYS A 118 -52.97 -0.82 30.00
N VAL A 119 -53.84 -1.78 29.76
CA VAL A 119 -54.97 -1.72 28.81
C VAL A 119 -56.27 -1.89 29.58
N THR A 120 -57.29 -1.10 29.24
CA THR A 120 -58.68 -1.26 29.70
C THR A 120 -59.66 -0.98 28.57
N GLY A 121 -60.80 -1.68 28.53
CA GLY A 121 -61.83 -1.49 27.50
C GLY A 121 -61.54 -2.17 26.17
N PHE A 122 -60.85 -3.31 26.20
CA PHE A 122 -60.55 -4.15 25.03
C PHE A 122 -61.68 -5.18 24.79
N ALA A 123 -62.08 -5.46 23.55
CA ALA A 123 -63.20 -6.40 23.31
C ALA A 123 -62.72 -7.87 23.41
N ALA A 124 -63.64 -8.80 23.71
CA ALA A 124 -63.31 -10.22 23.87
C ALA A 124 -62.95 -10.90 22.52
N SER A 125 -61.85 -11.67 22.52
CA SER A 125 -61.25 -12.29 21.32
C SER A 125 -60.92 -11.31 20.19
N GLU A 126 -60.48 -10.10 20.56
CA GLU A 126 -60.01 -9.06 19.65
C GLU A 126 -58.48 -9.10 19.46
N ALA A 127 -58.01 -8.57 18.33
CA ALA A 127 -56.62 -8.17 18.11
C ALA A 127 -56.58 -6.79 17.41
N GLN A 128 -55.81 -5.85 17.96
CA GLN A 128 -55.65 -4.49 17.42
C GLN A 128 -54.20 -4.16 17.14
N ALA A 129 -53.90 -3.70 15.93
CA ALA A 129 -52.62 -3.05 15.60
C ALA A 129 -52.62 -1.60 16.09
N ARG A 130 -51.50 -1.17 16.67
CA ARG A 130 -51.26 0.14 17.30
C ARG A 130 -49.80 0.57 17.09
N HIS A 131 -49.48 1.81 17.45
CA HIS A 131 -48.16 2.41 17.23
C HIS A 131 -47.64 3.10 18.50
N LEU A 132 -46.39 2.82 18.87
CA LEU A 132 -45.66 3.60 19.86
C LEU A 132 -44.96 4.76 19.15
N THR A 133 -45.30 6.00 19.49
CA THR A 133 -44.54 7.19 19.07
C THR A 133 -43.44 7.45 20.09
N LEU A 134 -42.19 7.47 19.64
CA LEU A 134 -41.01 7.69 20.47
C LEU A 134 -40.52 9.13 20.36
N THR A 135 -40.38 9.79 21.51
CA THR A 135 -39.78 11.12 21.64
C THR A 135 -38.59 11.04 22.59
N LEU A 136 -37.39 11.41 22.14
CA LEU A 136 -36.17 11.42 22.96
C LEU A 136 -35.67 12.85 23.12
N ASP A 137 -35.42 13.29 24.35
CA ASP A 137 -34.95 14.65 24.67
C ASP A 137 -35.79 15.76 23.98
N GLY A 138 -37.10 15.52 23.86
CA GLY A 138 -38.07 16.43 23.22
C GLY A 138 -38.16 16.36 21.68
N LYS A 139 -37.35 15.53 21.01
CA LYS A 139 -37.40 15.32 19.54
C LYS A 139 -38.20 14.06 19.19
N PRO A 140 -39.19 14.13 18.27
CA PRO A 140 -39.79 12.93 17.71
C PRO A 140 -38.77 12.22 16.82
N LEU A 141 -38.68 10.89 16.92
CA LEU A 141 -37.67 10.10 16.19
C LEU A 141 -38.29 8.99 15.34
N SER A 142 -39.16 8.16 15.92
CA SER A 142 -39.70 7.00 15.20
C SER A 142 -41.08 6.58 15.72
N SER A 143 -41.79 5.82 14.88
CA SER A 143 -43.01 5.10 15.26
C SER A 143 -42.74 3.60 15.15
N LEU A 144 -43.01 2.85 16.22
CA LEU A 144 -42.85 1.40 16.25
C LEU A 144 -44.24 0.74 16.31
N ALA A 145 -44.54 -0.10 15.32
CA ALA A 145 -45.80 -0.84 15.29
C ALA A 145 -45.81 -1.99 16.31
N TYR A 146 -46.96 -2.20 16.96
CA TYR A 146 -47.20 -3.33 17.85
C TYR A 146 -48.67 -3.77 17.79
N THR A 147 -48.97 -4.96 18.30
CA THR A 147 -50.32 -5.52 18.34
C THR A 147 -50.70 -5.86 19.78
N ILE A 148 -51.93 -5.56 20.17
CA ILE A 148 -52.54 -6.05 21.42
C ILE A 148 -53.53 -7.15 21.04
N LYS A 149 -53.56 -8.28 21.74
CA LYS A 149 -54.59 -9.32 21.53
C LYS A 149 -55.01 -10.01 22.83
N ASN A 150 -56.28 -10.41 22.91
CA ASN A 150 -56.83 -11.26 23.98
C ASN A 150 -57.52 -12.54 23.44
N THR A 151 -57.28 -12.86 22.17
CA THR A 151 -57.60 -14.15 21.56
C THR A 151 -56.87 -15.28 22.28
N ALA A 152 -57.48 -16.46 22.42
CA ALA A 152 -56.78 -17.65 22.87
C ALA A 152 -55.56 -17.95 21.97
N PRO A 153 -54.39 -18.30 22.53
CA PRO A 153 -53.25 -18.74 21.72
C PRO A 153 -53.57 -20.08 21.08
N GLY A 154 -53.62 -20.13 19.76
CA GLY A 154 -53.49 -21.38 19.01
C GLY A 154 -52.01 -21.73 18.87
N ASP A 155 -51.64 -22.99 19.06
CA ASP A 155 -50.25 -23.49 19.03
C ASP A 155 -49.63 -23.54 17.61
N PHE A 156 -50.01 -22.60 16.73
CA PHE A 156 -49.38 -22.48 15.42
C PHE A 156 -47.91 -22.11 15.59
N THR A 157 -47.07 -23.07 15.23
CA THR A 157 -45.62 -22.99 15.25
C THR A 157 -45.12 -23.54 13.95
N TRP A 158 -44.09 -22.91 13.40
CA TRP A 158 -43.23 -23.47 12.38
C TRP A 158 -41.78 -23.30 12.83
N THR A 159 -40.87 -24.02 12.19
CA THR A 159 -39.43 -23.72 12.28
C THR A 159 -38.88 -23.62 10.87
N VAL A 160 -38.05 -22.60 10.63
CA VAL A 160 -37.40 -22.40 9.34
C VAL A 160 -35.90 -22.63 9.48
N SER A 161 -35.34 -23.40 8.56
CA SER A 161 -33.98 -23.90 8.66
C SER A 161 -33.22 -23.75 7.34
N GLY A 162 -31.92 -23.47 7.46
CA GLY A 162 -31.03 -23.30 6.33
C GLY A 162 -31.37 -22.10 5.46
N LEU A 163 -31.82 -20.96 6.01
CA LEU A 163 -31.97 -19.70 5.27
C LEU A 163 -30.69 -18.84 5.29
N SER A 164 -29.84 -19.00 6.31
CA SER A 164 -28.59 -18.25 6.50
C SER A 164 -27.52 -18.58 5.44
N ASP A 165 -26.59 -17.63 5.26
CA ASP A 165 -25.30 -17.75 4.54
C ASP A 165 -25.38 -18.42 3.16
N LYS A 166 -26.11 -17.76 2.24
CA LYS A 166 -26.34 -18.25 0.87
C LYS A 166 -25.35 -17.64 -0.10
N ARG A 167 -24.59 -18.49 -0.81
CA ARG A 167 -23.73 -18.08 -1.93
C ARG A 167 -24.43 -18.34 -3.25
N LEU A 168 -24.64 -17.30 -4.04
CA LEU A 168 -25.19 -17.37 -5.39
C LEU A 168 -24.08 -17.16 -6.44
N SER A 169 -24.12 -17.97 -7.50
CA SER A 169 -23.22 -17.88 -8.66
C SER A 169 -23.80 -17.00 -9.76
N ASN A 170 -25.12 -16.78 -9.73
CA ASN A 170 -25.88 -15.78 -10.45
C ASN A 170 -27.11 -15.37 -9.60
N ILE A 171 -27.67 -14.18 -9.81
CA ILE A 171 -28.88 -13.73 -9.09
C ILE A 171 -30.13 -14.58 -9.42
N ASP A 172 -30.15 -15.24 -10.59
CA ASP A 172 -31.20 -16.18 -10.99
C ASP A 172 -31.16 -17.54 -10.24
N ASP A 173 -30.17 -17.78 -9.35
CA ASP A 173 -30.02 -19.05 -8.62
C ASP A 173 -31.03 -19.17 -7.45
N ASP A 174 -31.89 -20.20 -7.47
CA ASP A 174 -32.93 -20.42 -6.45
C ASP A 174 -32.37 -20.57 -5.01
N LEU A 175 -32.80 -19.71 -4.08
CA LEU A 175 -32.46 -19.78 -2.65
C LEU A 175 -33.27 -20.88 -1.95
N LYS A 176 -32.65 -22.04 -1.70
CA LYS A 176 -33.32 -23.22 -1.13
C LYS A 176 -33.29 -23.24 0.39
N PHE A 177 -34.43 -23.50 1.04
CA PHE A 177 -34.58 -23.58 2.50
C PHE A 177 -35.67 -24.59 2.90
N VAL A 178 -35.81 -24.91 4.19
CA VAL A 178 -36.81 -25.87 4.68
C VAL A 178 -37.66 -25.26 5.78
N VAL A 179 -38.99 -25.37 5.64
CA VAL A 179 -40.00 -24.98 6.64
C VAL A 179 -40.65 -26.24 7.19
N GLN A 180 -40.59 -26.44 8.50
CA GLN A 180 -41.31 -27.50 9.21
C GLN A 180 -42.54 -26.91 9.90
N ILE A 181 -43.73 -27.45 9.61
CA ILE A 181 -44.99 -27.01 10.19
C ILE A 181 -45.30 -27.84 11.44
N GLY A 182 -45.73 -27.18 12.51
CA GLY A 182 -46.17 -27.80 13.77
C GLY A 182 -47.57 -28.40 13.70
N ASN A 183 -48.27 -28.42 14.84
CA ASN A 183 -49.53 -29.17 15.00
C ASN A 183 -50.75 -28.57 14.27
N VAL A 184 -50.62 -27.37 13.71
CA VAL A 184 -51.67 -26.63 13.00
C VAL A 184 -51.19 -26.37 11.57
N PRO A 185 -52.00 -26.65 10.52
CA PRO A 185 -51.60 -26.38 9.13
C PRO A 185 -51.47 -24.87 8.88
N ALA A 186 -50.65 -24.48 7.91
CA ALA A 186 -50.44 -23.08 7.54
C ALA A 186 -51.20 -22.75 6.26
N HIS A 187 -52.06 -21.73 6.28
CA HIS A 187 -52.84 -21.27 5.14
C HIS A 187 -52.32 -19.92 4.58
N ASN A 188 -52.49 -19.74 3.27
CA ASN A 188 -52.06 -18.60 2.47
C ASN A 188 -50.60 -18.18 2.73
N VAL A 189 -49.71 -19.17 2.84
CA VAL A 189 -48.28 -19.01 3.15
C VAL A 189 -47.58 -18.20 2.06
N ARG A 190 -47.22 -16.96 2.38
CA ARG A 190 -46.76 -15.96 1.40
C ARG A 190 -45.55 -15.17 1.88
N LEU A 191 -44.72 -14.77 0.93
CA LEU A 191 -43.67 -13.78 1.13
C LEU A 191 -44.30 -12.39 1.18
N VAL A 192 -43.97 -11.58 2.20
CA VAL A 192 -44.52 -10.22 2.34
C VAL A 192 -43.44 -9.15 2.24
N GLN A 193 -42.20 -9.45 2.65
CA GLN A 193 -41.08 -8.52 2.66
C GLN A 193 -39.78 -9.29 2.39
N THR A 194 -38.90 -8.69 1.58
CA THR A 194 -37.58 -9.25 1.22
C THR A 194 -36.56 -8.11 1.15
N ASP A 195 -36.22 -7.58 2.31
CA ASP A 195 -35.33 -6.43 2.41
C ASP A 195 -33.89 -6.96 2.45
N LEU A 196 -33.23 -6.94 1.29
CA LEU A 196 -31.82 -7.28 1.13
C LEU A 196 -31.04 -6.02 0.73
N ILE A 197 -30.20 -5.52 1.65
CA ILE A 197 -29.40 -4.30 1.46
C ILE A 197 -27.94 -4.71 1.30
N GLY A 198 -27.25 -4.14 0.30
CA GLY A 198 -25.84 -4.40 0.05
C GLY A 198 -24.97 -3.88 1.20
N THR A 199 -24.17 -4.75 1.82
CA THR A 199 -23.33 -4.42 2.99
C THR A 199 -22.32 -3.33 2.68
N ASP A 200 -21.74 -3.36 1.47
CA ASP A 200 -20.61 -2.50 1.08
C ASP A 200 -21.05 -1.15 0.48
N ASN A 201 -22.30 -1.05 -0.01
CA ASN A 201 -22.78 0.09 -0.81
C ASN A 201 -24.15 0.64 -0.37
N LEU A 202 -24.82 -0.01 0.59
CA LEU A 202 -26.16 0.31 1.11
C LEU A 202 -27.28 0.37 0.05
N THR A 203 -27.08 -0.19 -1.15
CA THR A 203 -28.14 -0.26 -2.16
C THR A 203 -29.06 -1.45 -1.89
N PRO A 204 -30.39 -1.31 -1.98
CA PRO A 204 -31.29 -2.46 -1.97
C PRO A 204 -31.02 -3.34 -3.21
N LEU A 205 -31.13 -4.65 -3.03
CA LEU A 205 -31.07 -5.63 -4.12
C LEU A 205 -32.28 -5.41 -5.05
N PRO A 206 -32.08 -5.12 -6.35
CA PRO A 206 -33.15 -4.61 -7.22
C PRO A 206 -34.06 -5.72 -7.80
N THR A 207 -34.30 -6.80 -7.06
CA THR A 207 -35.18 -7.91 -7.48
C THR A 207 -36.22 -8.21 -6.41
N THR A 208 -37.41 -8.60 -6.83
CA THR A 208 -38.43 -9.19 -5.95
C THR A 208 -38.33 -10.71 -6.00
N PHE A 209 -38.65 -11.41 -4.89
CA PHE A 209 -38.64 -12.86 -4.86
C PHE A 209 -40.06 -13.43 -4.82
N ASP A 210 -40.31 -14.45 -5.63
CA ASP A 210 -41.49 -15.30 -5.50
C ASP A 210 -41.14 -16.56 -4.69
N LEU A 211 -42.13 -17.09 -3.96
CA LEU A 211 -41.99 -18.25 -3.07
C LEU A 211 -42.57 -19.50 -3.73
N CYS A 212 -41.74 -20.49 -4.03
CA CYS A 212 -42.11 -21.67 -4.82
C CYS A 212 -41.79 -22.98 -4.09
N ARG A 213 -42.46 -24.09 -4.42
CA ARG A 213 -42.14 -25.41 -3.84
C ARG A 213 -40.91 -26.01 -4.54
N ALA A 214 -39.99 -26.63 -3.81
CA ALA A 214 -38.84 -27.29 -4.42
C ALA A 214 -39.21 -28.50 -5.30
N GLU A 215 -40.36 -29.11 -5.04
CA GLU A 215 -40.94 -30.22 -5.82
C GLU A 215 -41.60 -29.74 -7.13
N HIS A 216 -42.12 -28.51 -7.13
CA HIS A 216 -42.82 -27.88 -8.25
C HIS A 216 -42.27 -26.45 -8.42
N PRO A 217 -41.02 -26.29 -8.92
CA PRO A 217 -40.30 -25.02 -8.89
C PRO A 217 -40.93 -23.92 -9.74
N ASP A 218 -41.80 -24.28 -10.69
CA ASP A 218 -42.51 -23.36 -11.57
C ASP A 218 -43.92 -23.01 -11.03
N ASP A 219 -44.33 -23.60 -9.91
CA ASP A 219 -45.51 -23.22 -9.14
C ASP A 219 -45.11 -22.45 -7.87
N CYS A 220 -45.31 -21.14 -7.94
CA CYS A 220 -45.08 -20.19 -6.85
C CYS A 220 -46.40 -19.73 -6.18
N SER A 221 -47.49 -20.50 -6.33
CA SER A 221 -48.81 -20.20 -5.76
C SER A 221 -49.08 -20.91 -4.43
N LEU A 222 -48.11 -20.86 -3.50
CA LEU A 222 -48.25 -21.46 -2.16
C LEU A 222 -49.52 -20.99 -1.44
N THR A 223 -50.47 -21.92 -1.26
CA THR A 223 -51.78 -21.65 -0.64
C THR A 223 -52.01 -22.42 0.66
N THR A 224 -51.44 -23.62 0.82
CA THR A 224 -51.53 -24.40 2.07
C THR A 224 -50.30 -25.26 2.29
N LEU A 225 -49.86 -25.40 3.54
CA LEU A 225 -48.86 -26.39 4.01
C LEU A 225 -49.48 -27.21 5.16
N ALA A 226 -49.36 -28.54 5.11
CA ALA A 226 -50.02 -29.43 6.07
C ALA A 226 -49.32 -29.45 7.45
N ALA A 227 -50.08 -29.71 8.51
CA ALA A 227 -49.56 -29.89 9.86
C ALA A 227 -48.57 -31.07 9.96
N GLY A 228 -47.55 -30.94 10.80
CA GLY A 228 -46.58 -31.99 11.11
C GLY A 228 -45.65 -32.40 9.98
N THR A 229 -45.58 -31.62 8.88
CA THR A 229 -44.77 -31.95 7.70
C THR A 229 -43.72 -30.87 7.42
N SER A 230 -42.61 -31.30 6.79
CA SER A 230 -41.49 -30.43 6.41
C SER A 230 -41.47 -30.25 4.90
N TYR A 231 -41.46 -29.00 4.45
CA TYR A 231 -41.45 -28.61 3.04
C TYR A 231 -40.15 -27.94 2.67
N ALA A 232 -39.53 -28.40 1.58
CA ALA A 232 -38.44 -27.68 0.92
C ALA A 232 -39.03 -26.59 0.02
N LEU A 233 -38.66 -25.33 0.28
CA LEU A 233 -39.11 -24.15 -0.43
C LEU A 233 -37.94 -23.45 -1.14
N LEU A 234 -38.28 -22.68 -2.17
CA LEU A 234 -37.38 -21.89 -2.98
C LEU A 234 -37.81 -20.43 -2.92
N LEU A 235 -36.86 -19.50 -2.80
CA LEU A 235 -37.07 -18.11 -3.22
C LEU A 235 -36.42 -17.93 -4.58
N ARG A 236 -37.21 -17.53 -5.57
CA ARG A 236 -36.79 -17.32 -6.96
C ARG A 236 -36.85 -15.85 -7.28
N ALA A 237 -35.78 -15.28 -7.85
CA ALA A 237 -35.80 -13.92 -8.37
C ALA A 237 -36.85 -13.82 -9.49
N LYS A 238 -37.87 -12.99 -9.27
CA LYS A 238 -38.99 -12.77 -10.19
C LYS A 238 -38.53 -12.03 -11.45
N ASP A 239 -37.74 -10.99 -11.23
CA ASP A 239 -37.19 -10.13 -12.25
C ASP A 239 -35.73 -10.50 -12.51
N LYS A 240 -35.39 -10.79 -13.78
CA LYS A 240 -34.02 -11.07 -14.24
C LYS A 240 -33.18 -9.80 -14.37
N THR A 241 -33.12 -9.05 -13.27
CA THR A 241 -32.34 -7.82 -13.11
C THR A 241 -30.88 -8.18 -12.84
N ASN A 242 -29.95 -7.57 -13.55
CA ASN A 242 -28.51 -7.70 -13.28
C ASN A 242 -28.15 -7.06 -11.92
N ALA A 243 -28.32 -7.79 -10.82
CA ALA A 243 -27.79 -7.39 -9.52
C ALA A 243 -26.26 -7.31 -9.57
N SER A 244 -25.69 -6.30 -8.90
CA SER A 244 -24.25 -6.21 -8.70
C SER A 244 -23.74 -7.37 -7.86
N ALA A 245 -22.54 -7.87 -8.17
CA ALA A 245 -21.81 -8.76 -7.28
C ALA A 245 -21.45 -8.03 -5.97
N GLY A 246 -21.56 -8.71 -4.84
CA GLY A 246 -21.37 -8.15 -3.51
C GLY A 246 -22.06 -8.97 -2.42
N GLN A 247 -21.97 -8.50 -1.17
CA GLN A 247 -22.68 -9.07 -0.04
C GLN A 247 -23.98 -8.30 0.20
N TYR A 248 -25.08 -9.01 0.42
CA TYR A 248 -26.38 -8.46 0.78
C TYR A 248 -26.85 -9.07 2.09
N SER A 249 -27.44 -8.24 2.94
CA SER A 249 -27.90 -8.62 4.28
C SER A 249 -29.26 -8.01 4.57
N GLY A 250 -30.08 -8.72 5.33
CA GLY A 250 -31.34 -8.20 5.86
C GLY A 250 -32.30 -9.31 6.24
N THR A 251 -33.59 -9.13 6.01
CA THR A 251 -34.64 -10.02 6.52
C THR A 251 -35.69 -10.37 5.48
N ILE A 252 -36.21 -11.59 5.60
CA ILE A 252 -37.34 -12.10 4.84
C ILE A 252 -38.50 -12.32 5.81
N LEU A 253 -39.67 -11.77 5.48
CA LEU A 253 -40.90 -11.97 6.26
C LEU A 253 -41.81 -12.97 5.56
N LEU A 254 -41.90 -14.17 6.12
CA LEU A 254 -42.88 -15.19 5.73
C LEU A 254 -44.12 -15.06 6.61
N VAL A 255 -45.31 -15.02 5.99
CA VAL A 255 -46.61 -14.85 6.67
C VAL A 255 -47.54 -16.01 6.32
N ALA A 256 -48.29 -16.49 7.31
CA ALA A 256 -49.43 -17.38 7.15
C ALA A 256 -50.64 -16.77 7.88
N ASP A 257 -51.86 -17.21 7.58
CA ASP A 257 -53.06 -16.63 8.20
C ASP A 257 -53.18 -16.97 9.70
N GLU A 258 -52.58 -18.09 10.14
CA GLU A 258 -52.42 -18.46 11.55
C GLU A 258 -51.35 -17.63 12.27
N LYS A 259 -50.42 -17.00 11.53
CA LYS A 259 -49.34 -16.15 12.02
C LYS A 259 -49.26 -14.87 11.17
N PRO A 260 -50.26 -13.98 11.25
CA PRO A 260 -50.43 -12.86 10.32
C PRO A 260 -49.35 -11.77 10.47
N LEU A 261 -48.65 -11.73 11.61
CA LEU A 261 -47.45 -10.89 11.82
C LEU A 261 -46.17 -11.52 11.24
N GLY A 262 -46.25 -12.75 10.74
CA GLY A 262 -45.15 -13.51 10.16
C GLY A 262 -44.05 -13.90 11.14
N GLU A 263 -42.91 -14.27 10.56
CA GLU A 263 -41.65 -14.47 11.27
C GLU A 263 -40.50 -13.85 10.46
N PRO A 264 -39.80 -12.83 10.99
CA PRO A 264 -38.68 -12.19 10.29
C PRO A 264 -37.44 -13.07 10.42
N MET A 265 -36.96 -13.56 9.29
CA MET A 265 -35.80 -14.46 9.23
C MET A 265 -34.59 -13.70 8.68
N PRO A 266 -33.47 -13.62 9.40
CA PRO A 266 -32.26 -13.00 8.87
C PRO A 266 -31.66 -13.84 7.76
N ILE A 267 -31.19 -13.17 6.71
CA ILE A 267 -30.52 -13.78 5.57
C ILE A 267 -29.29 -12.96 5.16
N HIS A 268 -28.23 -13.67 4.82
CA HIS A 268 -27.05 -13.13 4.16
C HIS A 268 -26.93 -13.80 2.79
N VAL A 269 -26.97 -13.01 1.71
CA VAL A 269 -26.85 -13.48 0.33
C VAL A 269 -25.58 -12.89 -0.26
N VAL A 270 -24.65 -13.74 -0.68
CA VAL A 270 -23.43 -13.32 -1.37
C VAL A 270 -23.58 -13.63 -2.85
N VAL A 271 -23.79 -12.59 -3.65
CA VAL A 271 -23.94 -12.68 -5.11
C VAL A 271 -22.57 -12.51 -5.75
N SER A 272 -22.19 -13.42 -6.62
CA SER A 272 -20.94 -13.33 -7.38
C SER A 272 -21.17 -13.40 -8.87
N SER A 273 -20.26 -12.81 -9.66
CA SER A 273 -20.31 -12.88 -11.12
C SER A 273 -19.11 -13.64 -11.67
N THR A 274 -19.37 -14.63 -12.52
CA THR A 274 -18.33 -15.36 -13.26
C THR A 274 -17.58 -14.42 -14.23
N CYS A 275 -18.26 -13.39 -14.76
CA CYS A 275 -17.61 -12.35 -15.57
C CYS A 275 -16.67 -11.48 -14.72
N ALA A 276 -17.09 -11.09 -13.50
CA ALA A 276 -16.24 -10.38 -12.55
C ALA A 276 -14.98 -11.20 -12.22
N ARG A 277 -15.11 -12.50 -11.87
CA ARG A 277 -13.96 -13.38 -11.61
C ARG A 277 -12.97 -13.45 -12.77
N TRP A 278 -13.46 -13.55 -14.01
CA TRP A 278 -12.59 -13.51 -15.21
C TRP A 278 -11.88 -12.16 -15.39
N PHE A 279 -12.56 -11.04 -15.12
CA PHE A 279 -11.92 -9.72 -15.16
C PHE A 279 -10.86 -9.56 -14.06
N GLY A 280 -11.12 -10.07 -12.85
CA GLY A 280 -10.15 -10.17 -11.76
C GLY A 280 -8.91 -10.99 -12.13
N PHE A 281 -9.09 -12.15 -12.76
CA PHE A 281 -7.99 -12.97 -13.28
C PHE A 281 -7.14 -12.21 -14.31
N ILE A 282 -7.79 -11.51 -15.26
CA ILE A 282 -7.11 -10.67 -16.26
C ILE A 282 -6.31 -9.55 -15.57
N LEU A 283 -6.83 -8.93 -14.52
CA LEU A 283 -6.12 -7.90 -13.75
C LEU A 283 -4.91 -8.45 -12.98
N ILE A 284 -4.98 -9.66 -12.42
CA ILE A 284 -3.79 -10.33 -11.84
C ILE A 284 -2.73 -10.53 -12.92
N CYS A 285 -3.11 -11.03 -14.10
CA CYS A 285 -2.19 -11.22 -15.23
C CYS A 285 -1.59 -9.90 -15.73
N ILE A 286 -2.36 -8.81 -15.78
CA ILE A 286 -1.87 -7.46 -16.11
C ILE A 286 -0.90 -6.95 -15.04
N GLY A 287 -1.20 -7.15 -13.75
CA GLY A 287 -0.29 -6.80 -12.65
C GLY A 287 1.04 -7.53 -12.76
N VAL A 288 1.02 -8.83 -13.05
CA VAL A 288 2.22 -9.65 -13.25
C VAL A 288 3.01 -9.18 -14.48
N ALA A 289 2.33 -8.88 -15.60
CA ALA A 289 2.99 -8.32 -16.78
C ALA A 289 3.64 -6.95 -16.51
N LEU A 290 2.99 -6.09 -15.71
CA LEU A 290 3.56 -4.82 -15.26
C LEU A 290 4.76 -5.01 -14.33
N ALA A 291 4.74 -6.00 -13.42
CA ALA A 291 5.87 -6.34 -12.57
C ALA A 291 7.07 -6.86 -13.39
N ILE A 292 6.82 -7.75 -14.36
CA ILE A 292 7.84 -8.26 -15.30
C ILE A 292 8.42 -7.12 -16.15
N ALA A 293 7.62 -6.13 -16.55
CA ALA A 293 8.09 -4.97 -17.31
C ALA A 293 8.89 -3.98 -16.44
N ILE A 294 8.40 -3.63 -15.25
CA ILE A 294 8.94 -2.53 -14.44
C ILE A 294 10.15 -2.97 -13.60
N ASN A 295 10.16 -4.16 -13.03
CA ASN A 295 11.25 -4.60 -12.14
C ASN A 295 12.64 -4.64 -12.82
N PRO A 296 12.79 -5.08 -14.09
CA PRO A 296 14.06 -4.98 -14.81
C PRO A 296 14.56 -3.53 -14.97
N PHE A 297 13.67 -2.57 -15.27
CA PHE A 297 14.05 -1.16 -15.37
C PHE A 297 14.42 -0.57 -14.01
N ALA A 298 13.62 -0.83 -12.96
CA ALA A 298 13.93 -0.37 -11.61
C ALA A 298 15.29 -0.90 -11.12
N ARG A 299 15.56 -2.20 -11.31
CA ARG A 299 16.85 -2.81 -10.94
C ARG A 299 18.01 -2.30 -11.81
N ALA A 300 17.79 -2.02 -13.10
CA ALA A 300 18.81 -1.46 -13.99
C ALA A 300 19.18 -0.02 -13.61
N LEU A 301 18.22 0.78 -13.13
CA LEU A 301 18.47 2.13 -12.61
C LEU A 301 19.25 2.06 -11.28
N VAL A 302 18.79 1.28 -10.30
CA VAL A 302 19.49 1.12 -9.01
C VAL A 302 20.92 0.61 -9.22
N ALA A 303 21.11 -0.46 -10.00
CA ALA A 303 22.45 -1.00 -10.27
C ALA A 303 23.37 -0.03 -11.05
N ARG A 304 22.80 0.87 -11.87
CA ARG A 304 23.56 1.93 -12.54
C ARG A 304 24.02 3.00 -11.55
N ASP A 305 23.14 3.40 -10.63
CA ASP A 305 23.42 4.49 -9.70
C ASP A 305 24.35 4.02 -8.56
N ASP A 306 24.20 2.77 -8.09
CA ASP A 306 25.18 2.08 -7.23
C ASP A 306 26.56 1.98 -7.91
N ALA A 307 26.62 1.61 -9.19
CA ALA A 307 27.87 1.56 -9.94
C ALA A 307 28.52 2.94 -10.12
N LEU A 308 27.73 4.03 -10.19
CA LEU A 308 28.24 5.40 -10.28
C LEU A 308 28.74 5.96 -8.93
N ARG A 309 28.25 5.46 -7.80
CA ARG A 309 28.60 5.93 -6.44
C ARG A 309 30.10 6.09 -6.18
N PRO A 310 31.01 5.12 -6.47
CA PRO A 310 32.44 5.30 -6.23
C PRO A 310 33.08 6.39 -7.12
N ALA A 311 32.64 6.55 -8.37
CA ALA A 311 33.14 7.62 -9.23
C ALA A 311 32.70 9.01 -8.74
N PHE A 312 31.49 9.14 -8.19
CA PHE A 312 31.05 10.40 -7.57
C PHE A 312 31.91 10.74 -6.34
N VAL A 313 32.19 9.78 -5.44
CA VAL A 313 33.03 10.00 -4.25
C VAL A 313 34.47 10.41 -4.63
N LEU A 314 35.06 9.80 -5.67
CA LEU A 314 36.37 10.25 -6.17
C LEU A 314 36.30 11.65 -6.80
N ARG A 315 35.23 11.96 -7.55
CA ARG A 315 35.04 13.27 -8.18
C ARG A 315 34.77 14.40 -7.17
N GLU A 316 34.14 14.11 -6.04
CA GLU A 316 33.98 15.02 -4.91
C GLU A 316 35.35 15.38 -4.33
N ARG A 317 36.18 14.37 -4.04
CA ARG A 317 37.59 14.58 -3.62
C ARG A 317 38.43 15.35 -4.63
N VAL A 318 38.20 15.20 -5.94
CA VAL A 318 38.85 16.04 -6.98
C VAL A 318 38.50 17.51 -6.79
N ILE A 319 37.25 17.84 -6.44
CA ILE A 319 36.80 19.23 -6.25
C ILE A 319 37.33 19.82 -4.93
N ASP A 320 37.42 19.00 -3.87
CA ASP A 320 38.11 19.39 -2.64
C ASP A 320 39.59 19.71 -2.91
N TRP A 321 40.27 18.89 -3.71
CA TRP A 321 41.68 19.11 -4.09
C TRP A 321 41.87 20.29 -5.04
N GLU A 322 40.96 20.57 -5.97
CA GLU A 322 40.97 21.83 -6.75
C GLU A 322 40.91 23.05 -5.82
N THR A 323 40.12 22.97 -4.75
CA THR A 323 39.97 24.06 -3.77
C THR A 323 41.25 24.23 -2.92
N ARG A 324 41.78 23.14 -2.35
CA ARG A 324 43.04 23.14 -1.59
C ARG A 324 44.23 23.61 -2.42
N LEU A 325 44.34 23.16 -3.67
CA LEU A 325 45.42 23.57 -4.57
C LEU A 325 45.34 25.08 -4.87
N ALA A 326 44.14 25.65 -4.98
CA ALA A 326 43.92 27.09 -5.13
C ALA A 326 44.19 27.90 -3.84
N GLU A 327 44.26 27.26 -2.67
CA GLU A 327 44.72 27.88 -1.42
C GLU A 327 46.25 27.85 -1.33
N VAL A 328 46.88 26.68 -1.52
CA VAL A 328 48.35 26.52 -1.56
C VAL A 328 48.98 27.42 -2.63
N ARG A 329 48.33 27.58 -3.79
CA ARG A 329 48.78 28.48 -4.85
C ARG A 329 48.75 29.97 -4.45
N LYS A 330 47.86 30.38 -3.52
CA LYS A 330 47.88 31.74 -2.96
C LYS A 330 48.98 31.90 -1.91
N GLU A 331 49.17 30.90 -1.06
CA GLU A 331 50.26 30.86 -0.07
C GLU A 331 51.64 30.94 -0.76
N ALA A 332 51.78 30.30 -1.93
CA ALA A 332 53.03 30.18 -2.67
C ALA A 332 53.34 31.32 -3.66
N GLY A 333 52.49 32.35 -3.79
CA GLY A 333 52.76 33.47 -4.70
C GLY A 333 52.45 33.22 -6.18
N ASP A 334 51.41 32.44 -6.48
CA ASP A 334 50.91 32.08 -7.83
C ASP A 334 51.80 31.15 -8.71
N PRO A 335 52.39 30.05 -8.15
CA PRO A 335 53.06 29.04 -8.97
C PRO A 335 52.11 28.39 -9.98
N LYS A 336 52.68 28.02 -11.12
CA LYS A 336 52.02 27.39 -12.25
C LYS A 336 52.01 25.87 -12.05
N LEU A 337 51.34 25.44 -10.97
CA LEU A 337 50.98 24.06 -10.58
C LEU A 337 50.09 23.40 -11.64
N LYS A 338 50.62 23.28 -12.85
CA LYS A 338 49.87 23.07 -14.08
C LYS A 338 49.57 21.60 -14.28
N CYS A 339 50.51 20.72 -13.94
CA CYS A 339 50.32 19.28 -14.03
C CYS A 339 49.29 18.82 -13.01
N ALA A 340 49.35 19.32 -11.77
CA ALA A 340 48.32 19.12 -10.75
C ALA A 340 46.94 19.64 -11.22
N THR A 341 46.88 20.84 -11.80
CA THR A 341 45.62 21.43 -12.30
C THR A 341 45.04 20.67 -13.50
N ASP A 342 45.88 20.33 -14.49
CA ASP A 342 45.47 19.57 -15.68
C ASP A 342 45.11 18.11 -15.32
N LEU A 343 45.78 17.49 -14.34
CA LEU A 343 45.45 16.16 -13.78
C LEU A 343 44.08 16.17 -13.09
N LEU A 344 43.82 17.12 -12.20
CA LEU A 344 42.52 17.26 -11.53
C LEU A 344 41.40 17.45 -12.57
N LYS A 345 41.62 18.27 -13.58
CA LYS A 345 40.68 18.53 -14.69
C LYS A 345 40.42 17.30 -15.56
N ASP A 346 41.45 16.53 -15.87
CA ASP A 346 41.35 15.26 -16.60
C ASP A 346 40.59 14.20 -15.78
N LEU A 347 40.92 14.02 -14.50
CA LEU A 347 40.20 13.14 -13.58
C LEU A 347 38.72 13.54 -13.44
N LYS A 348 38.43 14.83 -13.28
CA LYS A 348 37.06 15.40 -13.23
C LYS A 348 36.25 15.12 -14.49
N THR A 349 36.92 15.03 -15.65
CA THR A 349 36.32 14.68 -16.93
C THR A 349 36.10 13.17 -17.07
N LYS A 350 37.12 12.35 -16.78
CA LYS A 350 37.08 10.88 -16.85
C LYS A 350 36.09 10.24 -15.87
N LEU A 351 36.00 10.77 -14.65
CA LEU A 351 35.05 10.35 -13.61
C LEU A 351 33.64 10.95 -13.82
N SER A 352 33.40 11.72 -14.88
CA SER A 352 32.06 12.26 -15.15
C SER A 352 31.10 11.15 -15.60
N ALA A 353 29.87 11.18 -15.07
CA ALA A 353 28.84 10.22 -15.44
C ALA A 353 28.52 10.20 -16.96
N THR A 354 28.79 11.30 -17.67
CA THR A 354 28.70 11.41 -19.13
C THR A 354 29.76 10.57 -19.83
N GLU A 355 31.03 10.68 -19.43
CA GLU A 355 32.14 10.00 -20.08
C GLU A 355 32.19 8.50 -19.68
N LEU A 356 31.85 8.17 -18.43
CA LEU A 356 31.64 6.78 -18.00
C LEU A 356 30.51 6.09 -18.80
N LYS A 357 29.42 6.81 -19.08
CA LYS A 357 28.30 6.34 -19.93
C LYS A 357 28.72 6.21 -21.40
N ARG A 358 29.50 7.17 -21.93
CA ARG A 358 30.02 7.16 -23.30
C ARG A 358 30.90 5.95 -23.56
N ASN A 359 31.81 5.66 -22.64
CA ASN A 359 32.75 4.54 -22.69
C ASN A 359 32.13 3.21 -22.21
N ARG A 360 30.82 3.20 -21.89
CA ARG A 360 30.04 2.00 -21.51
C ARG A 360 30.58 1.28 -20.26
N LEU A 361 31.25 2.00 -19.37
CA LEU A 361 31.85 1.48 -18.14
C LEU A 361 30.81 1.25 -17.03
N VAL A 362 29.69 1.98 -17.09
CA VAL A 362 28.55 1.82 -16.16
C VAL A 362 27.35 1.14 -16.86
N PRO A 363 26.46 0.46 -16.10
CA PRO A 363 25.26 -0.16 -16.65
C PRO A 363 24.40 0.81 -17.47
N ARG A 364 23.70 0.26 -18.48
CA ARG A 364 22.71 1.02 -19.25
C ARG A 364 21.46 1.23 -18.39
N ALA A 365 20.94 2.46 -18.36
CA ALA A 365 19.66 2.78 -17.72
C ALA A 365 18.48 1.92 -18.26
N PHE A 366 18.62 1.40 -19.48
CA PHE A 366 17.77 0.34 -20.02
C PHE A 366 18.61 -0.94 -20.15
N ALA A 367 18.47 -1.83 -19.17
CA ALA A 367 18.81 -3.23 -19.40
C ALA A 367 17.76 -3.83 -20.34
N ALA A 368 18.20 -4.37 -21.48
CA ALA A 368 17.40 -5.38 -22.14
C ALA A 368 17.34 -6.62 -21.24
N PHE A 369 16.32 -7.46 -21.39
CA PHE A 369 16.04 -8.65 -20.54
C PHE A 369 17.18 -9.70 -20.42
N TYR A 370 18.33 -9.47 -21.05
CA TYR A 370 19.42 -10.44 -21.22
C TYR A 370 20.71 -10.11 -20.45
N SER A 371 20.94 -8.85 -20.01
CA SER A 371 22.02 -8.49 -19.06
C SER A 371 21.79 -7.10 -18.44
N PRO A 372 21.63 -6.98 -17.10
CA PRO A 372 21.75 -5.72 -16.39
C PRO A 372 23.20 -5.38 -15.99
N THR A 373 24.07 -6.38 -15.93
CA THR A 373 25.51 -6.24 -15.61
C THR A 373 26.30 -5.65 -16.78
N PRO A 374 27.34 -4.83 -16.52
CA PRO A 374 28.35 -4.53 -17.53
C PRO A 374 29.15 -5.79 -17.84
N SER A 375 29.76 -5.89 -19.02
CA SER A 375 30.59 -7.07 -19.33
C SER A 375 31.78 -7.16 -18.35
N PRO A 376 32.29 -8.36 -18.02
CA PRO A 376 33.44 -8.50 -17.10
C PRO A 376 34.65 -7.66 -17.51
N ALA A 377 34.90 -7.51 -18.82
CA ALA A 377 35.93 -6.61 -19.35
C ALA A 377 35.65 -5.13 -19.04
N ALA A 378 34.41 -4.64 -19.21
CA ALA A 378 34.04 -3.26 -18.86
C ALA A 378 34.08 -3.02 -17.34
N ALA A 379 33.69 -4.00 -16.53
CA ALA A 379 33.81 -3.95 -15.07
C ALA A 379 35.28 -3.85 -14.63
N ALA A 380 36.16 -4.69 -15.19
CA ALA A 380 37.60 -4.63 -14.92
C ALA A 380 38.22 -3.31 -15.40
N THR A 381 37.86 -2.80 -16.58
CA THR A 381 38.31 -1.47 -17.07
C THR A 381 37.81 -0.35 -16.16
N TYR A 382 36.58 -0.42 -15.65
CA TYR A 382 36.04 0.56 -14.71
C TYR A 382 36.76 0.52 -13.36
N GLN A 383 36.99 -0.67 -12.80
CA GLN A 383 37.76 -0.85 -11.57
C GLN A 383 39.19 -0.33 -11.72
N ALA A 384 39.88 -0.65 -12.84
CA ALA A 384 41.20 -0.12 -13.13
C ALA A 384 41.19 1.42 -13.20
N LEU A 385 40.23 2.03 -13.90
CA LEU A 385 40.08 3.49 -13.97
C LEU A 385 39.87 4.12 -12.59
N LEU A 386 39.04 3.51 -11.72
CA LEU A 386 38.84 3.96 -10.35
C LEU A 386 40.12 3.84 -9.50
N THR A 387 40.86 2.73 -9.62
CA THR A 387 42.13 2.53 -8.91
C THR A 387 43.21 3.50 -9.38
N THR A 388 43.38 3.69 -10.69
CA THR A 388 44.31 4.70 -11.24
C THR A 388 43.95 6.11 -10.77
N ALA A 389 42.66 6.48 -10.80
CA ALA A 389 42.20 7.78 -10.30
C ALA A 389 42.42 7.97 -8.79
N ALA A 390 42.19 6.93 -7.99
CA ALA A 390 42.44 6.95 -6.55
C ALA A 390 43.95 7.06 -6.23
N ASN A 391 44.79 6.33 -6.97
CA ASN A 391 46.24 6.40 -6.83
C ASN A 391 46.76 7.79 -7.21
N GLN A 392 46.31 8.36 -8.34
CA GLN A 392 46.71 9.70 -8.79
C GLN A 392 46.27 10.80 -7.81
N LEU A 393 45.08 10.69 -7.19
CA LEU A 393 44.66 11.56 -6.08
C LEU A 393 45.50 11.38 -4.82
N GLY A 394 45.87 10.14 -4.48
CA GLY A 394 46.76 9.85 -3.36
C GLY A 394 48.15 10.46 -3.57
N SER A 395 48.73 10.29 -4.76
CA SER A 395 50.03 10.84 -5.11
C SER A 395 50.03 12.37 -5.19
N LEU A 396 48.95 12.98 -5.68
CA LEU A 396 48.74 14.43 -5.57
C LEU A 396 48.70 14.89 -4.10
N ALA A 397 47.98 14.19 -3.23
CA ALA A 397 47.90 14.53 -1.81
C ALA A 397 49.27 14.50 -1.13
N VAL A 398 50.08 13.46 -1.39
CA VAL A 398 51.45 13.36 -0.84
C VAL A 398 52.38 14.42 -1.45
N VAL A 399 52.32 14.67 -2.77
CA VAL A 399 53.10 15.74 -3.41
C VAL A 399 52.75 17.13 -2.85
N VAL A 400 51.47 17.40 -2.54
CA VAL A 400 51.05 18.69 -1.97
C VAL A 400 51.39 18.81 -0.48
N GLU A 401 50.96 17.86 0.35
CA GLU A 401 51.05 17.95 1.82
C GLU A 401 52.44 17.57 2.37
N THR A 402 53.15 16.65 1.70
CA THR A 402 54.51 16.21 2.09
C THR A 402 55.61 16.89 1.27
N GLY A 403 55.34 17.28 0.02
CA GLY A 403 56.28 17.97 -0.86
C GLY A 403 56.17 19.49 -0.82
N ILE A 404 55.14 20.04 -1.48
CA ILE A 404 54.99 21.47 -1.76
C ILE A 404 54.79 22.30 -0.47
N ARG A 405 53.84 21.93 0.38
CA ARG A 405 53.55 22.68 1.63
C ARG A 405 54.77 22.74 2.56
N PRO A 406 55.55 21.65 2.77
CA PRO A 406 56.81 21.73 3.50
C PRO A 406 57.91 22.52 2.78
N ALA A 407 57.99 22.49 1.45
CA ALA A 407 58.95 23.29 0.68
C ALA A 407 58.76 24.81 0.90
N LEU A 408 57.52 25.28 0.95
CA LEU A 408 57.16 26.68 1.23
C LEU A 408 57.53 27.14 2.66
N VAL A 409 57.75 26.20 3.57
CA VAL A 409 58.08 26.45 4.99
C VAL A 409 59.58 26.21 5.28
N ILE A 410 60.40 25.90 4.26
CA ILE A 410 61.85 25.83 4.42
C ILE A 410 62.40 27.22 4.78
N GLU A 411 63.31 27.26 5.76
CA GLU A 411 63.98 28.49 6.18
C GLU A 411 64.74 29.13 4.99
N ASN A 412 64.51 30.41 4.74
CA ASN A 412 64.91 31.18 3.54
C ASN A 412 64.12 30.92 2.23
N ALA A 413 63.05 30.13 2.22
CA ALA A 413 62.19 29.98 1.02
C ALA A 413 61.64 31.32 0.51
N ALA A 414 61.24 32.22 1.42
CA ALA A 414 60.79 33.57 1.09
C ALA A 414 61.90 34.51 0.56
N THR A 415 63.18 34.12 0.73
CA THR A 415 64.35 34.88 0.24
C THR A 415 64.68 34.52 -1.22
N PHE A 416 64.32 33.32 -1.67
CA PHE A 416 64.65 32.77 -2.98
C PHE A 416 63.42 32.20 -3.70
N PRO A 417 62.41 33.05 -4.02
CA PRO A 417 61.14 32.59 -4.58
C PRO A 417 61.31 31.86 -5.93
N ASP A 418 62.26 32.26 -6.77
CA ASP A 418 62.50 31.64 -8.08
C ASP A 418 63.04 30.21 -7.98
N LEU A 419 63.87 29.91 -6.97
CA LEU A 419 64.38 28.55 -6.69
C LEU A 419 63.27 27.64 -6.16
N VAL A 420 62.40 28.17 -5.29
CA VAL A 420 61.21 27.45 -4.80
C VAL A 420 60.23 27.20 -5.95
N ALA A 421 60.04 28.17 -6.85
CA ALA A 421 59.21 28.01 -8.05
C ALA A 421 59.78 26.96 -9.03
N ASP A 422 61.08 26.93 -9.32
CA ASP A 422 61.67 25.91 -10.21
C ASP A 422 61.70 24.51 -9.57
N ALA A 423 61.84 24.42 -8.24
CA ALA A 423 61.72 23.15 -7.53
C ALA A 423 60.29 22.57 -7.55
N ILE A 424 59.27 23.43 -7.66
CA ILE A 424 57.85 23.05 -7.73
C ILE A 424 57.41 22.83 -9.20
N ASP A 425 57.47 23.87 -10.04
CA ASP A 425 56.93 23.91 -11.42
C ASP A 425 57.97 23.58 -12.51
N GLY A 426 59.26 23.59 -12.19
CA GLY A 426 60.35 23.48 -13.15
C GLY A 426 60.61 22.07 -13.68
N PRO A 427 61.59 21.89 -14.59
CA PRO A 427 61.93 20.58 -15.16
C PRO A 427 62.35 19.57 -14.09
N GLY A 428 61.62 18.46 -14.00
CA GLY A 428 61.76 17.46 -12.95
C GLY A 428 61.32 17.92 -11.55
N GLY A 429 60.61 19.05 -11.45
CA GLY A 429 60.03 19.59 -10.22
C GLY A 429 58.91 18.72 -9.64
N LEU A 430 58.43 19.08 -8.45
CA LEU A 430 57.39 18.33 -7.72
C LEU A 430 56.09 18.18 -8.53
N ASP A 431 55.68 19.20 -9.30
CA ASP A 431 54.52 19.15 -10.20
C ASP A 431 54.74 18.17 -11.38
N GLU A 432 55.97 18.04 -11.88
CA GLU A 432 56.29 17.09 -12.97
C GLU A 432 56.31 15.61 -12.52
N ILE A 433 56.48 15.32 -11.23
CA ILE A 433 56.32 13.95 -10.70
C ILE A 433 54.91 13.41 -11.03
N LEU A 434 53.90 14.28 -11.01
CA LEU A 434 52.49 13.94 -11.30
C LEU A 434 52.22 13.58 -12.77
N LYS A 435 53.16 13.81 -13.69
CA LYS A 435 53.05 13.35 -15.10
C LYS A 435 53.27 11.85 -15.26
N LYS A 436 53.84 11.16 -14.26
CA LYS A 436 54.13 9.71 -14.32
C LYS A 436 52.89 8.92 -13.90
N PRO A 437 52.21 8.19 -14.82
CA PRO A 437 50.85 7.70 -14.59
C PRO A 437 50.73 6.60 -13.52
N ASP A 438 51.80 5.83 -13.30
CA ASP A 438 51.80 4.61 -12.47
C ASP A 438 52.46 4.79 -11.09
N VAL A 439 52.83 6.02 -10.70
CA VAL A 439 53.41 6.28 -9.38
C VAL A 439 52.29 6.28 -8.34
N ALA A 440 52.03 5.11 -7.76
CA ALA A 440 51.17 4.95 -6.59
C ALA A 440 51.81 5.55 -5.31
N PRO A 441 51.01 6.00 -4.33
CA PRO A 441 51.54 6.50 -3.06
C PRO A 441 52.18 5.36 -2.23
N GLY A 442 53.26 5.70 -1.53
CA GLY A 442 54.12 4.77 -0.79
C GLY A 442 55.60 4.97 -1.12
N ASP A 443 56.46 4.09 -0.58
CA ASP A 443 57.93 4.24 -0.47
C ASP A 443 58.65 4.81 -1.72
N ALA A 444 58.23 4.46 -2.94
CA ALA A 444 58.85 4.96 -4.17
C ALA A 444 58.49 6.43 -4.48
N LEU A 445 57.26 6.85 -4.17
CA LEU A 445 56.84 8.25 -4.25
C LEU A 445 57.41 9.04 -3.08
N ASP A 446 57.32 8.50 -1.86
CA ASP A 446 57.85 9.14 -0.66
C ASP A 446 59.37 9.33 -0.76
N LYS A 447 60.10 8.35 -1.33
CA LYS A 447 61.51 8.52 -1.70
C LYS A 447 61.69 9.55 -2.81
N ALA A 448 60.90 9.56 -3.89
CA ALA A 448 61.07 10.56 -4.95
C ALA A 448 60.83 12.01 -4.44
N ILE A 449 59.89 12.20 -3.52
CA ILE A 449 59.62 13.48 -2.86
C ILE A 449 60.73 13.79 -1.84
N ALA A 450 61.17 12.82 -1.04
CA ALA A 450 62.28 12.98 -0.10
C ALA A 450 63.60 13.28 -0.81
N ASP A 451 63.88 12.66 -1.95
CA ASP A 451 65.04 12.91 -2.81
C ASP A 451 64.94 14.31 -3.44
N ARG A 452 63.76 14.76 -3.93
CA ARG A 452 63.58 16.12 -4.49
C ARG A 452 63.53 17.20 -3.41
N LEU A 453 63.09 16.91 -2.19
CA LEU A 453 63.18 17.81 -1.03
C LEU A 453 64.57 17.83 -0.41
N ALA A 454 65.28 16.70 -0.38
CA ALA A 454 66.69 16.65 -0.05
C ALA A 454 67.51 17.40 -1.10
N LYS A 455 67.12 17.36 -2.38
CA LYS A 455 67.68 18.22 -3.43
C LYS A 455 67.30 19.69 -3.25
N LEU A 456 66.05 20.06 -2.98
CA LEU A 456 65.72 21.47 -2.72
C LEU A 456 66.43 22.01 -1.46
N ARG A 457 66.56 21.18 -0.42
CA ARG A 457 67.37 21.50 0.77
C ARG A 457 68.87 21.46 0.49
N SER A 458 69.34 20.65 -0.46
CA SER A 458 70.72 20.72 -0.93
C SER A 458 70.90 21.99 -1.74
N ASP A 459 70.21 22.20 -2.86
CA ASP A 459 70.20 23.43 -3.66
C ASP A 459 70.20 24.71 -2.78
N LEU A 460 69.23 24.88 -1.86
CA LEU A 460 69.18 26.01 -0.92
C LEU A 460 70.35 26.08 0.09
N ALA A 461 70.97 24.95 0.43
CA ALA A 461 72.13 24.87 1.32
C ALA A 461 73.47 24.74 0.57
N GLU A 462 73.49 24.52 -0.75
CA GLU A 462 74.61 24.21 -1.66
C GLU A 462 74.97 25.50 -2.42
N GLU A 463 73.96 26.30 -2.78
CA GLU A 463 74.05 27.75 -2.95
C GLU A 463 74.61 28.46 -1.68
N ALA A 464 74.61 27.78 -0.53
CA ALA A 464 75.23 28.25 0.72
C ALA A 464 76.53 27.51 1.17
N LYS A 465 76.76 26.24 0.75
CA LYS A 465 77.86 25.32 1.15
C LYS A 465 77.64 23.88 0.61
N ASN A 466 78.54 23.25 -0.13
CA ASN A 466 79.65 23.75 -0.94
C ASN A 466 79.18 23.77 -2.41
N ASN A 467 80.01 24.02 -3.40
CA ASN A 467 80.62 22.93 -4.19
C ASN A 467 80.13 21.47 -3.88
N ALA A 468 79.09 20.98 -4.58
CA ALA A 468 78.96 19.66 -5.22
C ALA A 468 79.05 18.29 -4.45
N GLY A 469 77.96 17.50 -4.54
CA GLY A 469 77.93 16.07 -5.03
C GLY A 469 78.32 14.88 -4.10
N LEU A 470 78.07 13.59 -4.44
CA LEU A 470 77.29 12.96 -5.55
C LEU A 470 77.12 11.40 -5.40
N ALA A 471 76.00 10.83 -5.91
CA ALA A 471 75.79 9.45 -6.48
C ALA A 471 75.70 8.15 -5.59
N VAL A 472 75.10 6.97 -5.94
CA VAL A 472 74.10 6.42 -6.94
C VAL A 472 73.74 4.92 -6.58
N VAL A 473 72.64 4.30 -7.08
CA VAL A 473 72.42 2.87 -7.54
C VAL A 473 70.94 2.36 -7.43
N ASP A 474 70.46 1.59 -8.44
CA ASP A 474 69.09 1.01 -8.66
C ASP A 474 68.99 -0.51 -8.31
N ALA A 475 67.99 -1.38 -8.61
CA ALA A 475 66.73 -1.50 -9.41
C ALA A 475 65.84 -2.65 -8.76
N PRO A 476 64.92 -3.46 -9.39
CA PRO A 476 64.23 -3.52 -10.71
C PRO A 476 62.68 -3.82 -10.63
N THR A 477 62.04 -4.48 -11.62
CA THR A 477 60.58 -4.81 -11.70
C THR A 477 60.23 -6.19 -12.34
N LEU A 478 58.95 -6.63 -12.30
CA LEU A 478 58.42 -7.93 -12.82
C LEU A 478 57.06 -7.80 -13.56
N ASP A 479 56.64 -8.85 -14.28
CA ASP A 479 55.59 -8.88 -15.33
C ASP A 479 54.35 -9.77 -14.94
N PRO A 480 53.08 -9.47 -15.35
CA PRO A 480 51.89 -10.18 -14.88
C PRO A 480 51.33 -11.26 -15.83
N MET A 481 50.87 -12.39 -15.25
CA MET A 481 50.22 -13.50 -15.97
C MET A 481 48.75 -13.23 -16.37
N ARG A 482 48.20 -14.10 -17.24
CA ARG A 482 46.85 -14.00 -17.83
C ARG A 482 46.09 -15.33 -17.84
N GLU A 483 44.99 -15.43 -17.09
CA GLU A 483 43.94 -16.47 -17.16
C GLU A 483 42.56 -15.85 -16.80
N PRO A 484 41.44 -16.60 -16.70
CA PRO A 484 40.72 -17.27 -17.79
C PRO A 484 39.29 -16.70 -18.02
N THR A 485 38.49 -17.31 -18.90
CA THR A 485 37.25 -16.71 -19.44
C THR A 485 35.97 -16.92 -18.60
N VAL A 486 35.43 -15.83 -18.04
CA VAL A 486 34.16 -15.76 -17.26
C VAL A 486 32.88 -16.08 -18.06
N ARG A 487 32.94 -16.03 -19.40
CA ARG A 487 31.78 -15.89 -20.30
C ARG A 487 30.71 -16.99 -20.21
N GLU A 488 31.08 -18.19 -19.76
CA GLU A 488 30.16 -19.33 -19.61
C GLU A 488 29.26 -19.20 -18.37
N LEU A 489 29.74 -18.53 -17.32
CA LEU A 489 29.07 -18.42 -16.03
C LEU A 489 27.92 -17.40 -16.07
N ASP A 490 28.13 -16.27 -16.74
CA ASP A 490 27.11 -15.23 -16.95
C ASP A 490 25.84 -15.79 -17.64
N PHE A 491 26.01 -16.72 -18.58
CA PHE A 491 24.91 -17.35 -19.31
C PHE A 491 24.04 -18.24 -18.40
N GLN A 492 24.65 -19.00 -17.49
CA GLN A 492 23.93 -19.85 -16.55
C GLN A 492 23.14 -19.02 -15.53
N VAL A 493 23.75 -17.96 -14.98
CA VAL A 493 23.07 -17.05 -14.04
C VAL A 493 21.86 -16.35 -14.70
N ALA A 494 21.98 -15.96 -15.97
CA ALA A 494 20.87 -15.37 -16.73
C ALA A 494 19.70 -16.37 -16.91
N ALA A 495 19.99 -17.63 -17.24
CA ALA A 495 18.97 -18.67 -17.40
C ALA A 495 18.20 -18.95 -16.09
N LEU A 496 18.90 -19.08 -14.96
CA LEU A 496 18.26 -19.30 -13.66
C LEU A 496 17.35 -18.12 -13.25
N ASN A 497 17.74 -16.88 -13.54
CA ASN A 497 16.94 -15.69 -13.22
C ASN A 497 15.60 -15.67 -14.00
N VAL A 498 15.61 -16.01 -15.30
CA VAL A 498 14.37 -16.09 -16.11
C VAL A 498 13.44 -17.20 -15.59
N ILE A 499 14.00 -18.37 -15.26
CA ILE A 499 13.25 -19.49 -14.67
C ILE A 499 12.64 -19.09 -13.32
N GLY A 500 13.38 -18.37 -12.48
CA GLY A 500 12.88 -17.84 -11.20
C GLY A 500 11.70 -16.88 -11.36
N TRP A 501 11.77 -15.94 -12.31
CA TRP A 501 10.64 -15.05 -12.62
C TRP A 501 9.43 -15.78 -13.17
N LEU A 502 9.63 -16.82 -13.98
CA LEU A 502 8.53 -17.64 -14.52
C LEU A 502 7.81 -18.43 -13.41
N PHE A 503 8.55 -19.06 -12.49
CA PHE A 503 7.96 -19.72 -11.32
C PHE A 503 7.24 -18.73 -10.40
N PHE A 504 7.83 -17.56 -10.12
CA PHE A 504 7.19 -16.50 -9.33
C PHE A 504 5.88 -16.03 -9.96
N SER A 505 5.88 -15.83 -11.29
CA SER A 505 4.70 -15.37 -12.04
C SER A 505 3.56 -16.39 -12.00
N ILE A 506 3.86 -17.67 -12.25
CA ILE A 506 2.87 -18.76 -12.18
C ILE A 506 2.35 -18.91 -10.75
N GLY A 507 3.23 -18.88 -9.75
CA GLY A 507 2.84 -18.96 -8.33
C GLY A 507 1.93 -17.80 -7.90
N SER A 508 2.26 -16.56 -8.30
CA SER A 508 1.45 -15.38 -8.00
C SER A 508 0.06 -15.45 -8.64
N ILE A 509 -0.03 -15.87 -9.93
CA ILE A 509 -1.31 -16.04 -10.63
C ILE A 509 -2.16 -17.12 -9.98
N LEU A 510 -1.61 -18.31 -9.70
CA LEU A 510 -2.37 -19.41 -9.11
C LEU A 510 -2.83 -19.11 -7.69
N LEU A 511 -1.94 -18.61 -6.82
CA LEU A 511 -2.27 -18.30 -5.44
C LEU A 511 -3.22 -17.09 -5.33
N GLY A 512 -3.00 -16.05 -6.14
CA GLY A 512 -3.88 -14.89 -6.22
C GLY A 512 -5.28 -15.26 -6.72
N SER A 513 -5.37 -16.13 -7.74
CA SER A 513 -6.66 -16.62 -8.24
C SER A 513 -7.41 -17.43 -7.17
N LEU A 514 -6.70 -18.29 -6.44
CA LEU A 514 -7.28 -19.08 -5.35
C LEU A 514 -7.80 -18.18 -4.22
N VAL A 515 -6.95 -17.31 -3.67
CA VAL A 515 -7.27 -16.47 -2.50
C VAL A 515 -8.30 -15.39 -2.86
N LEU A 516 -8.12 -14.68 -3.98
CA LEU A 516 -8.93 -13.50 -4.31
C LEU A 516 -10.19 -13.81 -5.11
N LEU A 517 -10.21 -14.85 -5.96
CA LEU A 517 -11.34 -15.11 -6.87
C LEU A 517 -12.21 -16.29 -6.44
N ILE A 518 -11.59 -17.36 -5.95
CA ILE A 518 -12.28 -18.62 -5.60
C ILE A 518 -12.77 -18.58 -4.15
N LEU A 519 -11.86 -18.25 -3.22
CA LEU A 519 -12.13 -18.22 -1.78
C LEU A 519 -12.91 -16.98 -1.32
N ASN A 520 -12.79 -15.83 -1.99
CA ASN A 520 -13.69 -14.71 -1.78
C ASN A 520 -15.07 -15.02 -2.42
N PRO A 521 -16.15 -15.20 -1.63
CA PRO A 521 -17.46 -15.45 -2.20
C PRO A 521 -18.04 -14.20 -2.86
N ALA A 522 -17.71 -13.00 -2.38
CA ALA A 522 -18.32 -11.71 -2.75
C ALA A 522 -17.65 -11.00 -3.93
N PHE A 523 -16.63 -11.62 -4.54
CA PHE A 523 -15.75 -10.97 -5.50
C PHE A 523 -16.49 -10.25 -6.64
N GLY A 524 -16.25 -8.95 -6.75
CA GLY A 524 -16.71 -8.12 -7.87
C GLY A 524 -16.80 -6.62 -7.59
N SER A 525 -16.45 -6.17 -6.38
CA SER A 525 -16.36 -4.75 -6.04
C SER A 525 -15.19 -4.04 -6.73
N LEU A 526 -15.22 -2.71 -6.78
CA LEU A 526 -14.09 -1.93 -7.29
C LEU A 526 -12.80 -2.18 -6.49
N GLN A 527 -12.93 -2.39 -5.17
CA GLN A 527 -11.82 -2.69 -4.27
C GLN A 527 -11.18 -4.05 -4.60
N ASP A 528 -11.98 -5.08 -4.87
CA ASP A 528 -11.51 -6.41 -5.27
C ASP A 528 -10.62 -6.35 -6.53
N TYR A 529 -11.04 -5.59 -7.54
CA TYR A 529 -10.28 -5.43 -8.79
C TYR A 529 -8.93 -4.72 -8.57
N VAL A 530 -8.89 -3.70 -7.71
CA VAL A 530 -7.65 -3.01 -7.34
C VAL A 530 -6.72 -3.94 -6.56
N ILE A 531 -7.26 -4.76 -5.64
CA ILE A 531 -6.49 -5.78 -4.91
C ILE A 531 -5.92 -6.82 -5.87
N CYS A 532 -6.69 -7.33 -6.84
CA CYS A 532 -6.19 -8.24 -7.87
C CYS A 532 -5.03 -7.66 -8.68
N LEU A 533 -5.12 -6.40 -9.11
CA LEU A 533 -4.06 -5.73 -9.86
C LEU A 533 -2.78 -5.55 -9.01
N LEU A 534 -2.92 -5.11 -7.75
CA LEU A 534 -1.80 -4.91 -6.83
C LEU A 534 -1.13 -6.23 -6.41
N TRP A 535 -1.92 -7.29 -6.18
CA TRP A 535 -1.40 -8.64 -5.94
C TRP A 535 -0.56 -9.12 -7.12
N GLY A 536 -1.11 -9.01 -8.35
CA GLY A 536 -0.37 -9.36 -9.56
C GLY A 536 0.94 -8.57 -9.69
N PHE A 537 0.93 -7.29 -9.32
CA PHE A 537 2.12 -6.44 -9.31
C PHE A 537 3.16 -6.80 -8.23
N GLY A 538 2.82 -7.69 -7.28
CA GLY A 538 3.70 -8.11 -6.19
C GLY A 538 3.71 -7.17 -4.98
N VAL A 539 2.77 -6.23 -4.90
CA VAL A 539 2.54 -5.46 -3.67
C VAL A 539 1.80 -6.35 -2.67
N PRO A 540 2.26 -6.49 -1.41
CA PRO A 540 1.55 -7.28 -0.41
C PRO A 540 0.22 -6.61 -0.06
N THR A 541 -0.88 -7.11 -0.63
CA THR A 541 -2.25 -6.59 -0.41
C THR A 541 -2.82 -7.05 0.94
N ALA A 542 -2.10 -6.79 2.02
CA ALA A 542 -2.63 -6.91 3.36
C ALA A 542 -3.51 -5.68 3.66
N GLY A 543 -4.83 -5.86 3.61
CA GLY A 543 -5.81 -4.82 3.99
C GLY A 543 -5.67 -4.30 5.43
N THR A 544 -4.86 -4.98 6.25
CA THR A 544 -4.48 -4.61 7.62
C THR A 544 -3.14 -3.87 7.73
N GLN A 545 -2.33 -3.80 6.65
CA GLN A 545 -1.02 -3.11 6.66
C GLN A 545 -0.97 -1.83 5.81
N VAL A 546 -1.91 -1.61 4.87
CA VAL A 546 -1.91 -0.37 4.06
C VAL A 546 -2.00 0.90 4.92
N THR A 547 -2.66 0.82 6.08
CA THR A 547 -2.69 1.86 7.12
C THR A 547 -1.40 2.02 7.93
N SER A 548 -0.40 1.16 7.75
CA SER A 548 0.90 1.18 8.45
C SER A 548 2.12 1.20 7.51
N LEU A 549 1.94 1.33 6.19
CA LEU A 549 3.05 1.33 5.21
C LEU A 549 3.85 2.66 5.22
N GLY A 550 4.75 2.79 6.19
CA GLY A 550 5.82 3.80 6.14
C GLY A 550 6.79 3.55 4.97
N GLN A 551 7.46 4.62 4.51
CA GLN A 551 8.25 4.63 3.25
C GLN A 551 9.27 3.48 3.11
N GLY A 552 9.88 3.02 4.21
CA GLY A 552 10.86 1.92 4.19
C GLY A 552 10.28 0.54 3.78
N SER A 553 8.98 0.32 3.93
CA SER A 553 8.35 -0.96 3.57
C SER A 553 8.20 -1.15 2.05
N ILE A 554 7.99 -0.06 1.31
CA ILE A 554 7.85 -0.09 -0.16
C ILE A 554 9.22 -0.37 -0.82
N ALA A 555 10.29 0.20 -0.28
CA ALA A 555 11.65 -0.10 -0.73
C ALA A 555 11.98 -1.60 -0.55
N SER A 556 11.71 -2.13 0.64
CA SER A 556 12.06 -3.51 0.98
C SER A 556 11.24 -4.56 0.23
N SER A 557 9.95 -4.33 -0.09
CA SER A 557 9.16 -5.25 -0.94
C SER A 557 9.61 -5.25 -2.41
N LEU A 558 10.13 -4.13 -2.93
CA LEU A 558 10.77 -4.05 -4.25
C LEU A 558 12.20 -4.65 -4.27
N GLY A 559 12.70 -5.15 -3.13
CA GLY A 559 14.05 -5.68 -2.98
C GLY A 559 15.15 -4.62 -2.82
N VAL A 560 14.78 -3.34 -2.68
CA VAL A 560 15.71 -2.23 -2.42
C VAL A 560 16.07 -2.23 -0.94
N LYS A 561 17.24 -2.79 -0.62
CA LYS A 561 17.86 -2.62 0.70
C LYS A 561 18.43 -1.21 0.81
N LEU A 562 17.70 -0.32 1.47
CA LEU A 562 18.26 0.93 1.99
C LEU A 562 19.25 0.58 3.10
N VAL A 563 20.54 0.49 2.75
CA VAL A 563 21.64 0.40 3.71
C VAL A 563 21.89 1.80 4.26
N GLY A 564 21.74 1.96 5.57
CA GLY A 564 22.14 3.17 6.32
C GLY A 564 23.65 3.21 6.54
#